data_AF-A0A358XQS5-F1
#
_entry.id   AF-A0A358XQS5-F1
#
_cell.length_a   1.000
_cell.length_b   1.000
_cell.length_c   1.000
_cell.angle_alpha   90.00
_cell.angle_beta   90.00
_cell.angle_gamma   90.00
#
_symmetry.space_group_name_H-M   'P 1'
#
loop_
_entity.id
_entity.type
_entity.pdbx_description
1 polymer ?
#
loop_
_entity_poly.entity_id
_entity_poly.type
_entity_poly.pdbx_seq_one_letter_code
_entity_poly.pdbx_strand_id
1 'polypeptide(L)' 'MRIECFDLLDSKDKFHQKALHWSGQFDEISFFNSNGMSDQWGRYEQVLAVKALFSFRANENVFDQLDTF' A
#
# COMPACT_ATOMS: atom_id res chain seq x y z
N MET A 1 21.40 -24.75 -6.63
CA MET A 1 20.50 -23.62 -6.32
C MET A 1 19.95 -23.86 -4.93
N ARG A 2 20.51 -23.20 -3.92
CA ARG A 2 20.06 -23.33 -2.53
C ARG A 2 18.80 -22.46 -2.42
N ILE A 3 17.64 -23.08 -2.20
CA ILE A 3 16.45 -22.33 -1.82
C ILE A 3 16.71 -21.90 -0.38
N GLU A 4 17.18 -20.67 -0.20
CA GLU A 4 17.35 -20.10 1.13
C GLU A 4 15.99 -20.03 1.78
N CYS A 5 15.95 -20.51 3.03
CA CYS A 5 14.76 -20.71 3.83
C CYS A 5 13.87 -19.47 3.73
N PHE A 6 12.60 -19.69 3.37
CA PHE A 6 11.54 -18.72 3.61
C PHE A 6 11.63 -18.35 5.10
N ASP A 7 12.20 -17.18 5.41
CA ASP A 7 12.00 -16.55 6.70
C ASP A 7 10.49 -16.56 6.92
N LEU A 8 10.01 -17.44 7.82
CA LEU A 8 8.64 -17.36 8.26
C LEU A 8 8.40 -15.90 8.62
N LEU A 9 7.31 -15.34 8.13
CA LEU A 9 6.83 -14.04 8.56
C LEU A 9 6.35 -14.20 10.01
N ASP A 10 7.32 -14.32 10.93
CA ASP A 10 7.10 -14.63 12.35
C ASP A 10 6.34 -13.52 13.07
N SER A 11 6.24 -12.33 12.46
CA SER A 11 5.42 -11.24 12.96
C SER A 11 4.85 -10.39 11.83
N LYS A 12 3.66 -9.83 12.08
CA LYS A 12 3.03 -8.83 11.19
C LYS A 12 3.96 -7.64 10.95
N ASP A 13 4.72 -7.24 11.95
CA ASP A 13 5.64 -6.10 11.83
C ASP A 13 6.80 -6.38 10.86
N LYS A 14 7.36 -7.60 10.89
CA LYS A 14 8.39 -8.02 9.92
C LYS A 14 7.82 -8.06 8.50
N PHE A 15 6.57 -8.50 8.33
CA PHE A 15 5.90 -8.43 7.04
C PHE A 15 5.77 -7.00 6.53
N HIS A 16 5.27 -6.08 7.36
CA HIS A 16 5.11 -4.67 6.97
C HIS A 16 6.45 -4.02 6.61
N GLN A 17 7.50 -4.26 7.38
CA GLN A 17 8.84 -3.75 7.06
C GLN A 17 9.36 -4.26 5.72
N LYS A 18 9.25 -5.57 5.46
CA LYS A 18 9.67 -6.17 4.18
C LYS A 18 8.81 -5.70 3.01
N ALA A 19 7.50 -5.57 3.20
CA ALA A 19 6.57 -5.10 2.18
C ALA A 19 6.80 -3.62 1.84
N LEU A 20 7.06 -2.76 2.84
CA LEU A 20 7.41 -1.36 2.63
C LEU A 20 8.77 -1.23 1.93
N HIS A 21 9.77 -2.01 2.35
CA HIS A 21 11.08 -2.04 1.68
C HIS A 21 10.96 -2.49 0.22
N TRP A 22 10.18 -3.54 -0.06
CA TRP A 22 9.85 -3.96 -1.41
C TRP A 22 9.11 -2.88 -2.19
N SER A 23 8.16 -2.17 -1.58
CA SER A 23 7.42 -1.11 -2.26
C SER A 23 8.28 0.08 -2.67
N GLY A 24 9.39 0.34 -1.96
CA GLY A 24 10.31 1.44 -2.23
C GLY A 24 10.95 1.45 -3.62
N GLN A 25 10.80 0.36 -4.39
CA GLN A 25 11.25 0.29 -5.78
C GLN A 25 10.27 0.94 -6.78
N PHE A 26 9.06 1.32 -6.35
CA PHE A 26 8.04 1.94 -7.18
C PHE A 26 8.00 3.45 -6.95
N ASP A 27 7.78 4.23 -8.01
CA ASP A 27 7.73 5.70 -7.93
C ASP A 27 6.53 6.20 -7.11
N GLU A 28 5.42 5.46 -7.14
CA GLU A 28 4.17 5.81 -6.47
C GLU A 28 3.74 4.66 -5.54
N ILE A 29 3.66 4.98 -4.25
CA ILE A 29 3.35 4.05 -3.16
C ILE A 29 2.29 4.69 -2.27
N SER A 30 1.22 3.96 -1.97
CA SER A 30 0.22 4.35 -0.99
C SER A 30 0.06 3.25 0.06
N PHE A 31 0.29 3.60 1.32
CA PHE A 31 0.15 2.69 2.45
C PHE A 31 -0.96 3.18 3.39
N PHE A 32 -2.01 2.39 3.48
CA PHE A 32 -3.15 2.63 4.37
C PHE A 32 -3.02 1.70 5.58
N ASN A 33 -2.95 2.28 6.79
CA ASN A 33 -2.88 1.53 8.04
C ASN A 33 -3.80 2.12 9.10
N SER A 34 -4.81 1.34 9.51
CA SER A 34 -5.77 1.71 10.55
C SER A 34 -5.17 1.81 11.95
N ASN A 35 -3.87 1.53 12.11
CA ASN A 35 -3.11 1.63 13.36
C ASN A 35 -3.76 0.90 14.55
N GLY A 36 -4.51 -0.17 14.27
CA GLY A 36 -5.19 -0.96 15.30
C GLY A 36 -6.39 -0.25 15.95
N MET A 37 -6.97 0.77 15.29
CA MET A 37 -8.22 1.37 15.76
C MET A 37 -9.31 0.30 15.90
N SER A 38 -9.91 0.25 17.10
CA SER A 38 -10.96 -0.70 17.45
C SER A 38 -12.36 -0.24 17.03
N ASP A 39 -12.48 1.01 16.58
CA ASP A 39 -13.76 1.58 16.16
C ASP A 39 -14.23 0.99 14.82
N GLN A 40 -15.54 0.76 14.73
CA GLN A 40 -16.18 0.09 13.59
C GLN A 40 -16.00 0.86 12.27
N TRP A 41 -15.86 2.19 12.34
CA TRP A 41 -15.70 3.07 11.17
C TRP A 41 -14.23 3.38 10.85
N GLY A 42 -13.33 3.23 11.83
CA GLY A 42 -11.88 3.42 11.65
C GLY A 42 -11.10 2.13 11.36
N ARG A 43 -11.73 0.96 11.54
CA ARG A 43 -11.13 -0.33 11.28
C ARG A 43 -11.21 -0.68 9.79
N TYR A 44 -10.22 -0.26 9.03
CA TYR A 44 -10.00 -0.70 7.65
C TYR A 44 -8.82 -1.68 7.55
N GLU A 45 -8.84 -2.50 6.49
CA GLU A 45 -7.76 -3.44 6.18
C GLU A 45 -6.46 -2.70 5.85
N GLN A 46 -5.31 -3.25 6.24
CA GLN A 46 -4.02 -2.67 5.89
C GLN A 46 -3.76 -2.91 4.41
N VAL A 47 -3.77 -1.84 3.60
CA VAL A 47 -3.63 -1.91 2.14
C VAL A 47 -2.32 -1.24 1.72
N LEU A 48 -1.52 -1.95 0.94
CA LEU A 48 -0.33 -1.42 0.27
C LEU A 48 -0.58 -1.43 -1.23
N ALA A 49 -0.77 -0.25 -1.81
CA ALA A 49 -0.91 -0.05 -3.24
C ALA A 49 0.41 0.45 -3.83
N VAL A 50 0.85 -0.19 -4.91
CA VAL A 50 2.10 0.14 -5.62
C VAL A 50 1.84 0.16 -7.12
N LYS A 51 2.70 0.87 -7.87
CA LYS A 51 2.67 0.93 -9.34
C LYS A 51 1.32 1.45 -9.85
N ALA A 52 1.06 2.75 -9.68
CA ALA A 52 -0.17 3.31 -10.22
C ALA A 52 -0.17 3.16 -11.75
N LEU A 53 -1.34 2.80 -12.28
CA LEU A 53 -1.58 2.75 -13.71
C LEU A 53 -1.97 4.13 -14.25
N PHE A 54 -2.57 4.95 -13.38
CA PHE A 54 -3.02 6.30 -13.66
C PHE A 54 -2.74 7.16 -12.44
N SER A 55 -2.27 8.39 -12.67
CA SER A 55 -1.90 9.36 -11.65
C SER A 55 -2.55 10.69 -11.98
N PHE A 56 -3.34 11.20 -11.04
CA PHE A 56 -4.03 12.48 -11.18
C PHE A 56 -3.44 13.47 -10.20
N ARG A 57 -3.18 14.68 -10.70
CA ARG A 57 -2.75 15.80 -9.87
C ARG A 57 -3.86 16.84 -9.81
N ALA A 58 -4.19 17.29 -8.60
CA ALA A 58 -5.23 18.28 -8.37
C ALA A 58 -5.05 19.50 -9.29
N ASN A 59 -6.09 19.77 -10.07
CA ASN A 59 -6.23 20.90 -10.98
C ASN A 59 -7.73 21.28 -11.06
N GLU A 60 -8.07 22.30 -11.84
CA GLU A 60 -9.44 22.81 -11.96
C GLU A 60 -10.45 21.77 -12.47
N ASN A 61 -10.01 20.75 -13.20
CA ASN A 61 -10.84 19.75 -13.89
C ASN A 61 -10.56 18.31 -13.40
N VAL A 62 -9.99 18.13 -12.19
CA VAL A 62 -9.56 16.80 -11.73
C VAL A 62 -10.74 15.84 -11.54
N PHE A 63 -11.93 16.35 -11.21
CA PHE A 63 -13.14 15.53 -11.09
C PHE A 63 -13.62 15.03 -12.46
N ASP A 64 -13.61 15.87 -13.50
CA ASP A 64 -13.96 15.46 -14.86
C ASP A 64 -12.97 14.41 -15.41
N GLN A 65 -11.69 14.54 -15.05
CA GLN A 65 -10.66 13.56 -15.40
C GLN A 65 -10.91 12.21 -14.71
N LEU A 66 -11.40 12.20 -13.47
CA LEU A 66 -11.74 10.98 -12.73
C LEU A 66 -12.97 10.27 -13.32
N ASP A 67 -13.99 11.01 -13.75
CA ASP A 67 -15.22 10.45 -14.34
C ASP A 67 -14.99 9.73 -15.68
N THR A 68 -13.83 9.95 -16.31
CA THR A 68 -13.46 9.32 -17.59
C THR A 68 -12.86 7.91 -17.43
N PHE A 69 -12.62 7.47 -16.20
CA PHE A 69 -12.03 6.17 -15.86
C PHE A 69 -13.06 5.16 -15.35
#